data_AF-V9Y3K2-F1
#
_entry.id   AF-V9Y3K2-F1
#
_cell.length_a   1.000
_cell.length_b   1.000
_cell.length_c   1.000
_cell.angle_alpha   90.00
_cell.angle_beta   90.00
_cell.angle_gamma   90.00
#
_symmetry.space_group_name_H-M   'P 1'
#
loop_
_entity.id
_entity.type
_entity.pdbx_description
1 polymer ?
#
loop_
_entity_poly.entity_id
_entity_poly.type
_entity_poly.pdbx_seq_one_letter_code
_entity_poly.pdbx_strand_id
1 'polypeptide(L)'
;MSAQKFGTTWWGRRWVRLLESLSTSYPNPRLVRGRTLARTAVTDLTVTPGAVSASVRQGRTAHSTCITVPTLTDDEWTTTTRVLTRQVGHLADLLSARMPTGTDEELTDAGVPLFPARDDLSSTCTCPDTEATPCAHGAATHYAFAKEFDADPFLLFALRGRSREELLAALRAAPTEGVPIHSLNAETFFAAKADLKSLHELLG
;
A
#
# COMPACT_ATOMS: atom_id res chain seq x y z
N MET A 1 21.49 -17.02 -0.93
CA MET A 1 20.13 -16.43 -1.05
C MET A 1 19.99 -15.39 0.05
N SER A 2 19.85 -14.11 -0.30
CA SER A 2 19.68 -13.04 0.70
C SER A 2 18.39 -13.28 1.48
N ALA A 3 18.41 -13.03 2.79
CA ALA A 3 17.20 -13.09 3.61
C ALA A 3 16.21 -12.06 3.08
N GLN A 4 15.11 -12.52 2.49
CA GLN A 4 14.07 -11.66 1.94
C GLN A 4 13.50 -10.75 3.04
N LYS A 5 13.59 -9.43 2.81
CA LYS A 5 13.14 -8.37 3.72
C LYS A 5 11.74 -7.91 3.32
N PHE A 6 10.90 -7.63 4.32
CA PHE A 6 9.57 -7.04 4.17
C PHE A 6 9.61 -5.60 4.67
N GLY A 7 8.92 -4.67 4.01
CA GLY A 7 8.95 -3.26 4.38
C GLY A 7 10.33 -2.64 4.11
N THR A 8 10.81 -2.77 2.88
CA THR A 8 12.06 -2.15 2.40
C THR A 8 11.87 -0.70 2.01
N THR A 9 10.64 -0.31 1.65
CA THR A 9 10.22 1.06 1.34
C THR A 9 9.58 1.73 2.56
N TRP A 10 9.38 3.05 2.52
CA TRP A 10 8.74 3.73 3.66
C TRP A 10 7.27 3.30 3.84
N TRP A 11 6.56 3.07 2.72
CA TRP A 11 5.16 2.65 2.72
C TRP A 11 4.99 1.19 3.12
N GLY A 12 5.88 0.30 2.66
CA GLY A 12 5.91 -1.08 3.15
C GLY A 12 6.24 -1.17 4.65
N ARG A 13 7.19 -0.34 5.15
CA ARG A 13 7.43 -0.23 6.60
C ARG A 13 6.21 0.23 7.37
N ARG A 14 5.46 1.20 6.83
CA ARG A 14 4.24 1.71 7.44
C ARG A 14 3.19 0.62 7.60
N TRP A 15 3.02 -0.25 6.60
CA TRP A 15 2.15 -1.41 6.67
C TRP A 15 2.65 -2.48 7.66
N VAL A 16 3.95 -2.78 7.68
CA VAL A 16 4.51 -3.75 8.64
C VAL A 16 4.32 -3.27 10.08
N ARG A 17 4.52 -1.98 10.36
CA ARG A 17 4.25 -1.39 11.69
C ARG A 17 2.78 -1.50 12.08
N LEU A 18 1.88 -1.37 11.10
CA LEU A 18 0.44 -1.54 11.32
C LEU A 18 0.11 -3.00 11.67
N LEU A 19 0.68 -3.99 10.97
CA LEU A 19 0.57 -5.40 11.39
C LEU A 19 1.10 -5.61 12.81
N GLU A 20 2.27 -5.05 13.12
CA GLU A 20 2.91 -5.25 14.43
C GLU A 20 2.09 -4.64 15.57
N SER A 21 1.34 -3.55 15.32
CA SER A 21 0.45 -2.95 16.31
C SER A 21 -0.83 -3.76 16.56
N LEU A 22 -1.22 -4.66 15.65
CA LEU A 22 -2.35 -5.58 15.88
C LEU A 22 -2.05 -6.57 17.02
N SER A 23 -0.77 -6.86 17.27
CA SER A 23 -0.34 -7.76 18.33
C SER A 23 -0.55 -7.17 19.72
N THR A 24 -1.16 -7.94 20.62
CA THR A 24 -1.32 -7.58 22.04
C THR A 24 -0.21 -8.11 22.94
N SER A 25 0.72 -8.93 22.42
CA SER A 25 1.83 -9.54 23.17
C SER A 25 3.19 -9.21 22.54
N TYR A 26 4.23 -9.04 23.36
CA TYR A 26 5.61 -8.85 22.89
C TYR A 26 6.61 -9.67 23.74
N PRO A 27 7.49 -10.48 23.13
CA PRO A 27 7.58 -10.81 21.70
C PRO A 27 6.41 -11.71 21.22
N ASN A 28 5.90 -11.46 20.01
CA ASN A 28 4.83 -12.28 19.44
C ASN A 28 5.39 -13.43 18.58
N PRO A 29 5.32 -14.70 19.04
CA PRO A 29 5.81 -15.84 18.27
C PRO A 29 5.04 -16.06 16.96
N ARG A 30 3.79 -15.60 16.86
CA ARG A 30 2.97 -15.71 15.64
C ARG A 30 3.52 -14.83 14.53
N LEU A 31 4.05 -13.65 14.83
CA LEU A 31 4.69 -12.78 13.82
C LEU A 31 5.99 -13.40 13.31
N VAL A 32 6.79 -14.03 14.18
CA VAL A 32 8.01 -14.75 13.78
C VAL A 32 7.68 -15.90 12.82
N ARG A 33 6.67 -16.71 13.16
CA ARG A 33 6.19 -17.79 12.29
C ARG A 33 5.58 -17.24 10.99
N GLY A 34 4.81 -16.15 11.07
CA GLY A 34 4.23 -15.47 9.92
C GLY A 34 5.28 -15.00 8.92
N ARG A 35 6.39 -14.39 9.37
CA ARG A 35 7.52 -14.03 8.48
C ARG A 35 8.14 -15.24 7.79
N THR A 36 8.17 -16.39 8.45
CA THR A 36 8.71 -17.62 7.87
C THR A 36 7.78 -18.15 6.78
N LEU A 37 6.47 -18.22 7.07
CA LEU A 37 5.45 -18.65 6.12
C LEU A 37 5.34 -17.71 4.90
N ALA A 38 5.44 -16.39 5.12
CA ALA A 38 5.39 -15.39 4.05
C ALA A 38 6.45 -15.60 2.96
N ARG A 39 7.57 -16.24 3.30
CA ARG A 39 8.67 -16.51 2.35
C ARG A 39 8.49 -17.77 1.52
N THR A 40 7.69 -18.73 1.98
CA THR A 40 7.71 -20.10 1.45
C THR A 40 6.34 -20.71 1.19
N ALA A 41 5.28 -20.15 1.76
CA ALA A 41 4.01 -20.84 1.89
C ALA A 41 2.78 -20.03 1.44
N VAL A 42 2.94 -18.74 1.14
CA VAL A 42 1.85 -17.90 0.65
C VAL A 42 1.73 -18.06 -0.87
N THR A 43 0.54 -18.38 -1.34
CA THR A 43 0.18 -18.47 -2.76
C THR A 43 -1.12 -17.70 -3.01
N ASP A 44 -1.41 -17.42 -4.29
CA ASP A 44 -2.69 -16.85 -4.73
C ASP A 44 -3.04 -15.53 -4.05
N LEU A 45 -2.03 -14.71 -3.74
CA LEU A 45 -2.23 -13.40 -3.14
C LEU A 45 -2.94 -12.49 -4.14
N THR A 46 -4.12 -12.03 -3.77
CA THR A 46 -4.97 -11.18 -4.61
C THR A 46 -5.39 -9.95 -3.81
N VAL A 47 -5.32 -8.78 -4.45
CA VAL A 47 -5.78 -7.50 -3.90
C VAL A 47 -7.01 -7.07 -4.68
N THR A 48 -8.11 -6.85 -3.97
CA THR A 48 -9.35 -6.26 -4.49
C THR A 48 -9.73 -5.06 -3.64
N PRO A 49 -10.64 -4.18 -4.10
CA PRO A 49 -11.19 -3.15 -3.24
C PRO A 49 -11.66 -3.71 -1.90
N GLY A 50 -11.11 -3.19 -0.82
CA GLY A 50 -11.42 -3.55 0.56
C GLY A 50 -10.84 -4.87 1.07
N ALA A 51 -10.13 -5.66 0.25
CA ALA A 51 -9.62 -6.97 0.70
C ALA A 51 -8.27 -7.38 0.09
N VAL A 52 -7.43 -8.00 0.93
CA VAL A 52 -6.26 -8.78 0.51
C VAL A 52 -6.49 -10.24 0.91
N SER A 53 -6.60 -11.12 -0.07
CA SER A 53 -6.81 -12.54 0.15
C SER A 53 -5.57 -13.34 -0.27
N ALA A 54 -5.32 -14.47 0.41
CA ALA A 54 -4.26 -15.39 0.03
C ALA A 54 -4.52 -16.79 0.58
N SER A 55 -3.87 -17.78 -0.02
CA SER A 55 -3.79 -19.16 0.47
C SER A 55 -2.44 -19.37 1.15
N VAL A 56 -2.43 -19.96 2.36
CA VAL A 56 -1.20 -20.22 3.11
C VAL A 56 -1.06 -21.70 3.41
N ARG A 57 -0.03 -22.35 2.84
CA ARG A 57 0.25 -23.77 3.06
C ARG A 57 0.89 -24.04 4.42
N GLN A 58 0.43 -25.09 5.08
CA GLN A 58 1.05 -25.64 6.28
C GLN A 58 0.96 -27.17 6.24
N GLY A 59 2.11 -27.81 6.04
CA GLY A 59 2.17 -29.26 5.83
C GLY A 59 1.42 -29.69 4.56
N ARG A 60 0.32 -30.43 4.73
CA ARG A 60 -0.54 -30.89 3.63
C ARG A 60 -1.80 -30.03 3.44
N THR A 61 -2.07 -29.10 4.36
CA THR A 61 -3.26 -28.26 4.37
C THR A 61 -2.94 -26.88 3.81
N ALA A 62 -3.93 -26.23 3.20
CA ALA A 62 -3.88 -24.83 2.83
C ALA A 62 -4.99 -24.08 3.58
N HIS A 63 -4.66 -22.91 4.14
CA HIS A 63 -5.59 -22.07 4.86
C HIS A 63 -5.86 -20.79 4.07
N SER A 64 -7.13 -20.51 3.80
CA SER A 64 -7.53 -19.25 3.19
C SER A 64 -7.45 -18.15 4.25
N THR A 65 -6.92 -17.01 3.84
CA THR A 65 -6.78 -15.82 4.67
C THR A 65 -7.39 -14.63 3.94
N CYS A 66 -8.00 -13.71 4.68
CA CYS A 66 -8.50 -12.46 4.15
C CYS A 66 -8.26 -11.34 5.16
N ILE A 67 -7.56 -10.30 4.73
CA ILE A 67 -7.39 -9.04 5.43
C ILE A 67 -8.38 -8.07 4.80
N THR A 68 -9.23 -7.43 5.59
CA THR A 68 -10.20 -6.46 5.08
C THR A 68 -9.94 -5.08 5.68
N VAL A 69 -10.21 -4.07 4.86
CA VAL A 69 -10.11 -2.64 5.21
C VAL A 69 -11.30 -1.90 4.59
N PRO A 70 -11.71 -0.75 5.13
CA PRO A 70 -12.69 0.10 4.46
C PRO A 70 -12.19 0.53 3.08
N THR A 71 -13.10 0.84 2.16
CA THR A 71 -12.78 1.59 0.95
C THR A 71 -13.05 3.07 1.19
N LEU A 72 -12.36 3.94 0.46
CA LEU A 72 -12.68 5.37 0.42
C LEU A 72 -13.93 5.59 -0.45
N THR A 73 -14.76 6.53 -0.03
CA THR A 73 -15.89 7.07 -0.78
C THR A 73 -15.42 7.97 -1.93
N ASP A 74 -16.33 8.32 -2.85
CA ASP A 74 -16.00 9.17 -4.00
C ASP A 74 -15.54 10.59 -3.57
N ASP A 75 -16.11 11.13 -2.50
CA ASP A 75 -15.71 12.44 -1.93
C ASP A 75 -14.31 12.38 -1.30
N GLU A 76 -14.00 11.27 -0.63
CA GLU A 76 -12.65 11.05 -0.08
C GLU A 76 -11.62 10.84 -1.20
N TRP A 77 -12.00 10.18 -2.30
CA TRP A 77 -11.17 10.08 -3.50
C TRP A 77 -10.94 11.42 -4.19
N THR A 78 -11.96 12.28 -4.22
CA THR A 78 -11.82 13.66 -4.71
C THR A 78 -10.80 14.43 -3.86
N THR A 79 -10.90 14.31 -2.54
CA THR A 79 -9.93 14.91 -1.60
C THR A 79 -8.53 14.34 -1.79
N THR A 80 -8.41 13.02 -1.93
CA THR A 80 -7.14 12.31 -2.16
C THR A 80 -6.46 12.79 -3.44
N THR A 81 -7.22 12.87 -4.53
CA THR A 81 -6.72 13.35 -5.83
C THR A 81 -6.22 14.79 -5.72
N ARG A 82 -6.98 15.67 -5.06
CA ARG A 82 -6.56 17.06 -4.81
C ARG A 82 -5.27 17.14 -4.00
N VAL A 83 -5.09 16.32 -2.98
CA VAL A 83 -3.84 16.29 -2.19
C VAL A 83 -2.66 15.83 -3.06
N LEU A 84 -2.85 14.76 -3.82
CA LEU A 84 -1.82 14.22 -4.71
C LEU A 84 -1.45 15.19 -5.85
N THR A 85 -2.33 16.08 -6.29
CA THR A 85 -2.06 17.04 -7.37
C THR A 85 -1.44 18.36 -6.89
N ARG A 86 -1.34 18.59 -5.57
CA ARG A 86 -0.71 19.81 -5.01
C ARG A 86 0.75 19.96 -5.40
N GLN A 87 1.45 18.87 -5.65
CA GLN A 87 2.87 18.88 -5.97
C GLN A 87 3.13 18.03 -7.21
N VAL A 88 3.78 18.61 -8.23
CA VAL A 88 4.18 17.89 -9.46
C VAL A 88 5.05 16.68 -9.14
N GLY A 89 5.85 16.76 -8.06
CA GLY A 89 6.67 15.65 -7.57
C GLY A 89 5.87 14.39 -7.24
N HIS A 90 4.64 14.52 -6.73
CA HIS A 90 3.80 13.36 -6.40
C HIS A 90 3.40 12.56 -7.63
N LEU A 91 2.99 13.25 -8.71
CA LEU A 91 2.66 12.59 -9.96
C LEU A 91 3.90 11.90 -10.56
N ALA A 92 5.06 12.57 -10.54
CA ALA A 92 6.31 11.98 -11.04
C ALA A 92 6.72 10.72 -10.26
N ASP A 93 6.56 10.73 -8.94
CA ASP A 93 6.81 9.56 -8.08
C ASP A 93 5.83 8.42 -8.39
N LEU A 94 4.54 8.69 -8.46
CA LEU A 94 3.52 7.68 -8.77
C LEU A 94 3.70 7.09 -10.17
N LEU A 95 4.03 7.91 -11.18
CA LEU A 95 4.39 7.42 -12.52
C LEU A 95 5.61 6.50 -12.50
N SER A 96 6.53 6.73 -11.56
CA SER A 96 7.70 5.89 -11.32
C SER A 96 7.45 4.72 -10.37
N ALA A 97 6.18 4.41 -10.06
CA ALA A 97 5.77 3.39 -9.08
C ALA A 97 6.43 3.58 -7.69
N ARG A 98 6.55 4.83 -7.22
CA ARG A 98 6.97 5.18 -5.86
C ARG A 98 5.85 5.90 -5.13
N MET A 99 5.66 5.59 -3.85
CA MET A 99 4.75 6.37 -3.02
C MET A 99 5.42 7.71 -2.67
N PRO A 100 4.81 8.87 -2.98
CA PRO A 100 5.42 10.15 -2.70
C PRO A 100 5.63 10.37 -1.20
N THR A 101 6.79 10.90 -0.82
CA THR A 101 7.09 11.14 0.60
C THR A 101 6.18 12.21 1.19
N GLY A 102 5.72 12.01 2.44
CA GLY A 102 4.81 12.93 3.12
C GLY A 102 3.33 12.68 2.83
N THR A 103 2.99 11.92 1.78
CA THR A 103 1.58 11.67 1.39
C THR A 103 0.73 11.03 2.50
N ASP A 104 1.29 10.16 3.35
CA ASP A 104 0.55 9.57 4.50
C ASP A 104 0.09 10.67 5.47
N GLU A 105 0.98 11.60 5.82
CA GLU A 105 0.70 12.72 6.73
C GLU A 105 -0.27 13.71 6.07
N GLU A 106 -0.01 14.12 4.83
CA GLU A 106 -0.86 15.08 4.11
C GLU A 106 -2.30 14.58 3.90
N LEU A 107 -2.49 13.29 3.60
CA LEU A 107 -3.82 12.70 3.47
C LEU A 107 -4.51 12.53 4.81
N THR A 108 -3.76 12.20 5.87
CA THR A 108 -4.29 12.15 7.23
C THR A 108 -4.75 13.54 7.69
N ASP A 109 -3.96 14.58 7.46
CA ASP A 109 -4.30 15.97 7.80
C ASP A 109 -5.50 16.49 6.99
N ALA A 110 -5.69 15.96 5.77
CA ALA A 110 -6.87 16.22 4.95
C ALA A 110 -8.11 15.41 5.37
N GLY A 111 -8.02 14.59 6.43
CA GLY A 111 -9.11 13.78 6.95
C GLY A 111 -9.40 12.50 6.16
N VAL A 112 -8.51 12.10 5.25
CA VAL A 112 -8.68 10.93 4.35
C VAL A 112 -7.48 9.99 4.44
N PRO A 113 -7.19 9.40 5.62
CA PRO A 113 -6.03 8.55 5.80
C PRO A 113 -6.05 7.38 4.80
N LEU A 114 -5.00 7.28 3.98
CA LEU A 114 -4.87 6.21 2.99
C LEU A 114 -4.52 4.88 3.66
N PHE A 115 -3.68 4.93 4.69
CA PHE A 115 -3.40 3.79 5.54
C PHE A 115 -4.52 3.62 6.56
N PRO A 116 -5.12 2.42 6.68
CA PRO A 116 -6.18 2.18 7.65
C PRO A 116 -5.66 2.29 9.08
N ALA A 117 -6.54 2.65 10.01
CA ALA A 117 -6.25 2.59 11.42
C ALA A 117 -6.15 1.12 11.88
N ARG A 118 -5.66 0.94 13.12
CA ARG A 118 -5.57 -0.39 13.75
C ARG A 118 -6.93 -1.09 13.77
N ASP A 119 -7.98 -0.36 14.13
CA ASP A 119 -9.31 -0.90 14.36
C ASP A 119 -10.14 -1.03 13.06
N ASP A 120 -9.65 -0.45 11.96
CA ASP A 120 -10.20 -0.62 10.62
C ASP A 120 -9.78 -1.95 9.97
N LEU A 121 -8.76 -2.61 10.53
CA LEU A 121 -8.21 -3.85 10.01
C LEU A 121 -8.83 -5.06 10.69
N SER A 122 -9.46 -5.92 9.90
CA SER A 122 -9.79 -7.28 10.34
C SER A 122 -9.06 -8.32 9.51
N SER A 123 -8.68 -9.41 10.18
CA SER A 123 -8.02 -10.56 9.58
C SER A 123 -8.81 -11.82 9.89
N THR A 124 -9.14 -12.58 8.86
CA THR A 124 -9.81 -13.88 8.98
C THR A 124 -8.92 -14.98 8.41
N CYS A 125 -9.05 -16.19 8.96
CA CYS A 125 -8.34 -17.35 8.48
C CYS A 125 -9.16 -18.62 8.74
N THR A 126 -9.07 -19.61 7.85
CA THR A 126 -9.72 -20.93 8.03
C THR A 126 -8.94 -21.89 8.93
N CYS A 127 -7.88 -21.43 9.59
CA CYS A 127 -7.13 -22.26 10.54
C CYS A 127 -7.86 -22.37 11.89
N PRO A 128 -7.62 -23.44 12.68
CA PRO A 128 -8.30 -23.64 13.96
C PRO A 128 -7.86 -22.67 15.07
N ASP A 129 -6.82 -21.85 14.86
CA ASP A 129 -6.35 -20.83 15.81
C ASP A 129 -7.26 -19.59 15.76
N THR A 130 -8.44 -19.69 16.39
CA THR A 130 -9.47 -18.63 16.42
C THR A 130 -9.25 -17.59 17.51
N GLU A 131 -8.36 -17.86 18.47
CA GLU A 131 -8.03 -16.96 19.58
C GLU A 131 -7.01 -15.87 19.18
N ALA A 132 -6.45 -15.97 17.97
CA ALA A 132 -5.39 -15.11 17.48
C ALA A 132 -5.81 -14.31 16.25
N THR A 133 -5.86 -12.98 16.39
CA THR A 133 -6.12 -12.07 15.27
C THR A 133 -5.01 -11.03 15.15
N PRO A 134 -4.11 -11.13 14.15
CA PRO A 134 -3.99 -12.22 13.18
C PRO A 134 -3.29 -13.46 13.75
N CYS A 135 -3.69 -14.65 13.29
CA CYS A 135 -2.94 -15.89 13.47
C CYS A 135 -1.63 -15.85 12.64
N ALA A 136 -0.79 -16.89 12.75
CA ALA A 136 0.46 -16.93 11.97
C ALA A 136 0.24 -16.89 10.45
N HIS A 137 -0.89 -17.42 9.94
CA HIS A 137 -1.24 -17.36 8.52
C HIS A 137 -1.67 -15.96 8.09
N GLY A 138 -2.53 -15.29 8.87
CA GLY A 138 -2.91 -13.90 8.60
C GLY A 138 -1.70 -12.97 8.63
N ALA A 139 -0.80 -13.16 9.60
CA ALA A 139 0.47 -12.43 9.65
C ALA A 139 1.34 -12.71 8.41
N ALA A 140 1.36 -13.95 7.91
CA ALA A 140 2.06 -14.30 6.68
C ALA A 140 1.50 -13.53 5.48
N THR A 141 0.17 -13.40 5.38
CA THR A 141 -0.50 -12.63 4.32
C THR A 141 -0.18 -11.15 4.41
N HIS A 142 -0.14 -10.55 5.60
CA HIS A 142 0.29 -9.15 5.76
C HIS A 142 1.74 -8.94 5.32
N TYR A 143 2.66 -9.86 5.66
CA TYR A 143 4.06 -9.76 5.23
C TYR A 143 4.21 -9.98 3.72
N ALA A 144 3.49 -10.95 3.14
CA ALA A 144 3.48 -11.17 1.70
C ALA A 144 2.92 -9.95 0.96
N PHE A 145 1.82 -9.35 1.45
CA PHE A 145 1.31 -8.09 0.93
C PHE A 145 2.34 -6.97 1.05
N ALA A 146 3.01 -6.82 2.19
CA ALA A 146 4.03 -5.79 2.36
C ALA A 146 5.18 -5.92 1.34
N LYS A 147 5.50 -7.15 0.91
CA LYS A 147 6.49 -7.40 -0.14
C LYS A 147 5.99 -6.93 -1.52
N GLU A 148 4.77 -7.29 -1.90
CA GLU A 148 4.21 -6.83 -3.19
C GLU A 148 4.00 -5.31 -3.15
N PHE A 149 3.57 -4.78 -2.01
CA PHE A 149 3.38 -3.35 -1.79
C PHE A 149 4.70 -2.58 -1.83
N ASP A 150 5.82 -3.13 -1.32
CA ASP A 150 7.15 -2.55 -1.52
C ASP A 150 7.50 -2.36 -3.00
N ALA A 151 7.01 -3.24 -3.89
CA ALA A 151 7.28 -3.18 -5.33
C ALA A 151 6.28 -2.31 -6.08
N ASP A 152 5.03 -2.22 -5.60
CA ASP A 152 3.97 -1.45 -6.24
C ASP A 152 3.09 -0.69 -5.23
N PRO A 153 3.24 0.65 -5.11
CA PRO A 153 2.42 1.46 -4.21
C PRO A 153 0.94 1.54 -4.65
N PHE A 154 0.61 1.22 -5.92
CA PHE A 154 -0.78 1.23 -6.40
C PHE A 154 -1.65 0.18 -5.72
N LEU A 155 -1.05 -0.86 -5.11
CA LEU A 155 -1.80 -1.86 -4.37
C LEU A 155 -2.58 -1.28 -3.18
N LEU A 156 -2.07 -0.24 -2.51
CA LEU A 156 -2.83 0.40 -1.43
C LEU A 156 -4.00 1.22 -1.99
N PHE A 157 -3.81 1.93 -3.10
CA PHE A 157 -4.91 2.66 -3.74
C PHE A 157 -6.00 1.71 -4.27
N ALA A 158 -5.61 0.59 -4.89
CA ALA A 158 -6.52 -0.47 -5.33
C ALA A 158 -7.27 -1.08 -4.15
N LEU A 159 -6.56 -1.38 -3.06
CA LEU A 159 -7.16 -1.84 -1.82
C LEU A 159 -8.15 -0.82 -1.23
N ARG A 160 -7.89 0.48 -1.39
CA ARG A 160 -8.80 1.56 -0.95
C ARG A 160 -9.89 1.91 -1.95
N GLY A 161 -9.94 1.25 -3.12
CA GLY A 161 -11.08 1.32 -4.04
C GLY A 161 -10.83 2.03 -5.37
N ARG A 162 -9.59 2.37 -5.75
CA ARG A 162 -9.27 2.87 -7.11
C ARG A 162 -8.13 2.11 -7.74
N SER A 163 -8.33 1.64 -8.97
CA SER A 163 -7.26 1.03 -9.75
C SER A 163 -6.18 2.06 -10.08
N ARG A 164 -5.03 1.55 -10.53
CA ARG A 164 -3.94 2.38 -11.05
C ARG A 164 -4.43 3.27 -12.20
N GLU A 165 -5.19 2.71 -13.12
CA GLU A 165 -5.69 3.38 -14.31
C GLU A 165 -6.67 4.49 -13.93
N GLU A 166 -7.60 4.21 -13.01
CA GLU A 166 -8.56 5.19 -12.51
C GLU A 166 -7.87 6.34 -11.79
N LEU A 167 -6.91 6.04 -10.90
CA LEU A 167 -6.16 7.06 -10.17
C LEU A 167 -5.33 7.92 -11.12
N LEU A 168 -4.57 7.33 -12.04
CA LEU A 168 -3.75 8.09 -12.99
C LEU A 168 -4.60 8.92 -13.95
N ALA A 169 -5.78 8.43 -14.36
CA ALA A 169 -6.72 9.22 -15.14
C ALA A 169 -7.24 10.43 -14.35
N ALA A 170 -7.62 10.22 -13.08
CA ALA A 170 -8.08 11.29 -12.20
C ALA A 170 -7.00 12.36 -11.97
N LEU A 171 -5.74 11.94 -11.72
CA LEU A 171 -4.62 12.86 -11.51
C LEU A 171 -4.29 13.70 -12.75
N ARG A 172 -4.47 13.14 -13.96
CA ARG A 172 -4.28 13.88 -15.23
C ARG A 172 -5.42 14.84 -15.53
N ALA A 173 -6.64 14.48 -15.17
CA ALA A 173 -7.83 15.30 -15.39
C ALA A 173 -8.01 16.40 -14.33
N ALA A 174 -7.36 16.26 -13.17
CA ALA A 174 -7.45 17.25 -12.11
C ALA A 174 -6.87 18.60 -12.58
N PRO A 175 -7.59 19.71 -12.36
CA PRO A 175 -7.03 21.03 -12.57
C PRO A 175 -5.76 21.16 -11.72
N THR A 176 -4.65 21.51 -12.34
CA THR A 176 -3.48 21.96 -11.59
C THR A 176 -3.86 23.32 -10.99
N GLU A 177 -4.40 23.33 -9.76
CA GLU A 177 -4.48 24.56 -8.98
C GLU A 177 -3.06 25.10 -8.92
N GLY A 178 -2.82 26.18 -9.67
CA GLY A 178 -1.52 26.50 -10.28
C GLY A 178 -0.34 26.16 -9.38
N VAL A 179 0.36 25.08 -9.72
CA VAL A 179 1.67 24.79 -9.15
C VAL A 179 2.55 25.95 -9.58
N PRO A 180 2.90 26.88 -8.67
CA PRO A 180 3.57 28.05 -9.12
C PRO A 180 4.97 27.63 -9.57
N ILE A 181 5.44 28.15 -10.72
CA ILE A 181 6.67 27.69 -11.38
C ILE A 181 7.89 27.74 -10.43
N HIS A 182 7.87 28.60 -9.40
CA HIS A 182 8.91 28.68 -8.38
C HIS A 182 8.96 27.50 -7.39
N SER A 183 7.90 26.68 -7.33
CA SER A 183 7.85 25.43 -6.55
C SER A 183 8.38 24.22 -7.34
N LEU A 184 8.61 24.39 -8.64
CA LEU A 184 9.33 23.42 -9.45
C LEU A 184 10.82 23.53 -9.13
N ASN A 185 11.33 22.62 -8.31
CA ASN A 185 12.77 22.48 -8.14
C ASN A 185 13.35 21.78 -9.37
N ALA A 186 14.24 22.46 -10.09
CA ALA A 186 14.96 21.88 -11.23
C ALA A 186 15.72 20.60 -10.84
N GLU A 187 16.29 20.53 -9.64
CA GLU A 187 17.01 19.33 -9.18
C GLU A 187 16.08 18.13 -9.03
N THR A 188 14.85 18.29 -8.53
CA THR A 188 13.90 17.17 -8.42
C THR A 188 13.28 16.81 -9.78
N PHE A 189 13.09 17.82 -10.65
CA PHE A 189 12.58 17.62 -12.00
C PHE A 189 13.58 16.86 -12.90
N PHE A 190 14.88 17.16 -12.79
CA PHE A 190 15.94 16.47 -13.55
C PHE A 190 16.47 15.20 -12.87
N ALA A 191 16.28 15.02 -11.55
CA ALA A 191 16.63 13.78 -10.84
C ALA A 191 15.60 12.65 -11.06
N ALA A 192 14.34 13.00 -11.36
CA ALA A 192 13.41 12.06 -11.97
C ALA A 192 13.94 11.74 -13.38
N LYS A 193 14.60 10.58 -13.54
CA LYS A 193 14.99 10.00 -14.84
C LYS A 193 13.75 9.60 -15.67
N ALA A 194 12.76 10.47 -15.79
CA ALA A 194 11.73 10.36 -16.80
C ALA A 194 12.32 10.98 -18.09
N ASP A 195 12.32 10.20 -19.16
CA ASP A 195 12.65 10.70 -20.50
C ASP A 195 11.76 11.93 -20.78
N LEU A 196 12.39 13.09 -21.00
CA LEU A 196 11.71 14.35 -21.32
C LEU A 196 10.78 14.20 -22.52
N LYS A 197 11.06 13.22 -23.40
CA LYS A 197 10.21 12.87 -24.54
C LYS A 197 8.86 12.31 -24.10
N SER A 198 8.83 11.48 -23.05
CA SER A 198 7.58 10.93 -22.50
C SER A 198 6.73 11.97 -21.77
N LEU A 199 7.36 12.99 -21.17
CA LEU A 199 6.64 14.10 -20.53
C LEU A 199 6.00 15.05 -21.56
N HIS A 200 6.64 15.27 -22.70
CA HIS A 200 6.12 16.12 -23.77
C HIS A 200 4.93 15.49 -24.52
N GLU A 201 4.92 14.16 -24.69
CA GLU A 201 3.78 13.44 -25.28
C GLU A 201 2.56 13.31 -24.33
N LEU A 202 2.75 13.56 -23.03
CA LEU A 202 1.69 13.46 -21.99
C LEU A 202 1.02 14.80 -21.64
N LEU A 203 1.63 15.93 -22.01
CA LEU A 203 1.13 17.28 -21.75
C LEU A 203 0.65 17.98 -23.04
N GLY A 204 0.64 17.26 -24.17
CA GLY A 204 0.05 17.68 -25.44
C GLY A 204 -1.34 17.09 -25.63
#